data_AF-A0A259M3K2-F1
#
_entry.id   AF-A0A259M3K2-F1
#
_cell.length_a   1.000
_cell.length_b   1.000
_cell.length_c   1.000
_cell.angle_alpha   90.00
_cell.angle_beta   90.00
_cell.angle_gamma   90.00
#
_symmetry.space_group_name_H-M   'P 1'
#
loop_
_entity.id
_entity.type
_entity.pdbx_description
1 polymer ?
#
loop_
_entity_poly.entity_id
_entity_poly.type
_entity_poly.pdbx_seq_one_letter_code
_entity_poly.pdbx_strand_id
1 'polypeptide(L)'
;MAAEECAGLLDDRGLCTVCVTPYLQVDAGALTVAKVGGAVALPMSIGNLSGVQRPLFVTGLWSREASGPWREENLGWERLDAGESRPISVVANQIERAGAHGLQLLVAMASRWRWRQENFAFTANLTLMVEDGSSDKGPVVNIGGESAGHGNLVYISGKSDTKPTHQQSDQAVPIPLVRAEREERRLGLRGLDADKWVPRNAEFSWQGFGEGDAPFDGPILTQDGMLAVGRSRTRLQGGEGDVRMLVFGASGELDETSSLLISRRHFELYIESDRLILRVTAGSGLRVNGNAYGEGKVVSLADGDVISPLVSAPDTVALRLSFRVEHGSARQIIFQRLPQIRK
;
A
#
# COMPACT_ATOMS: atom_id res chain seq x y z
N MET A 1 4.74 -4.30 -5.47
CA MET A 1 4.54 -4.97 -6.75
C MET A 1 5.88 -5.35 -7.36
N ALA A 2 5.96 -6.53 -7.96
CA ALA A 2 7.16 -7.04 -8.62
C ALA A 2 7.28 -6.60 -10.08
N ALA A 3 8.46 -6.77 -10.69
CA ALA A 3 8.71 -6.41 -12.07
C ALA A 3 7.74 -7.11 -13.04
N GLU A 4 7.45 -8.40 -12.84
CA GLU A 4 6.41 -9.11 -13.60
C GLU A 4 5.00 -8.56 -13.38
N GLU A 5 4.72 -8.00 -12.20
CA GLU A 5 3.37 -7.54 -11.84
C GLU A 5 3.02 -6.20 -12.47
N CYS A 6 4.02 -5.38 -12.80
CA CYS A 6 3.86 -3.99 -13.24
C CYS A 6 4.79 -3.59 -14.40
N ALA A 7 5.43 -4.56 -15.07
CA ALA A 7 6.47 -4.35 -16.07
C ALA A 7 7.65 -3.47 -15.60
N GLY A 8 7.90 -3.42 -14.28
CA GLY A 8 8.95 -2.60 -13.68
C GLY A 8 8.65 -1.09 -13.61
N LEU A 9 7.42 -0.65 -13.92
CA LEU A 9 7.03 0.77 -13.91
C LEU A 9 6.61 1.24 -12.52
N LEU A 10 7.51 1.13 -11.54
CA LEU A 10 7.32 1.71 -10.21
C LEU A 10 7.94 3.10 -10.16
N ASP A 11 7.26 4.04 -9.52
CA ASP A 11 7.86 5.31 -9.13
C ASP A 11 8.85 5.13 -7.97
N ASP A 12 9.57 6.19 -7.63
CA ASP A 12 10.55 6.22 -6.52
C ASP A 12 9.92 5.88 -5.16
N ARG A 13 8.59 5.89 -5.06
CA ARG A 13 7.81 5.63 -3.86
C ARG A 13 7.19 4.23 -3.88
N GLY A 14 7.43 3.43 -4.93
CA GLY A 14 6.97 2.04 -5.05
C GLY A 14 5.51 1.88 -5.46
N LEU A 15 4.89 2.93 -6.01
CA LEU A 15 3.57 2.90 -6.66
C LEU A 15 3.75 2.65 -8.17
N CYS A 16 2.97 1.73 -8.76
CA CYS A 16 2.90 1.68 -10.22
C CYS A 16 1.80 2.59 -10.71
N THR A 17 2.18 3.63 -11.45
CA THR A 17 1.26 4.61 -12.03
C THR A 17 0.37 4.02 -13.14
N VAL A 18 0.70 2.84 -13.66
CA VAL A 18 -0.11 2.12 -14.66
C VAL A 18 -1.13 1.18 -14.01
N CYS A 19 -0.75 0.50 -12.92
CA CYS A 19 -1.63 -0.46 -12.26
C CYS A 19 -2.58 0.21 -11.24
N VAL A 20 -2.15 1.31 -10.62
CA VAL A 20 -2.88 2.02 -9.58
C VAL A 20 -3.02 3.46 -10.01
N THR A 21 -4.14 3.75 -10.68
CA THR A 21 -4.40 5.06 -11.29
C THR A 21 -5.80 5.54 -10.89
N PRO A 22 -6.05 5.75 -9.58
CA PRO A 22 -7.34 6.28 -9.15
C PRO A 22 -7.48 7.74 -9.58
N TYR A 23 -8.70 8.15 -9.88
CA TYR A 23 -9.06 9.55 -10.05
C TYR A 23 -10.30 9.87 -9.25
N LEU A 24 -10.46 11.15 -8.96
CA LEU A 24 -11.62 11.70 -8.31
C LEU A 24 -12.17 12.81 -9.19
N GLN A 25 -13.48 12.95 -9.24
CA GLN A 25 -14.12 14.08 -9.89
C GLN A 25 -15.36 14.52 -9.13
N VAL A 26 -15.69 15.80 -9.23
CA VAL A 26 -17.02 16.32 -8.89
C VAL A 26 -17.92 16.08 -10.11
N ASP A 27 -19.09 15.50 -9.89
CA ASP A 27 -20.00 15.19 -11.00
C ASP A 27 -20.60 16.47 -11.60
N ALA A 28 -21.01 16.40 -12.87
CA ALA A 28 -21.76 17.49 -13.50
C ALA A 28 -23.11 17.66 -12.80
N GLY A 29 -23.60 18.90 -12.67
CA GLY A 29 -24.83 19.19 -11.94
C GLY A 29 -24.66 19.31 -10.43
N ALA A 30 -23.44 19.13 -9.90
CA ALA A 30 -23.17 19.28 -8.47
C ALA A 30 -23.49 20.70 -8.00
N LEU A 31 -24.24 20.80 -6.89
CA LEU A 31 -24.49 22.08 -6.24
C LEU A 31 -23.18 22.58 -5.65
N THR A 32 -22.63 23.64 -6.24
CA THR A 32 -21.40 24.29 -5.76
C THR A 32 -21.66 25.36 -4.71
N VAL A 33 -22.94 25.60 -4.34
CA VAL A 33 -23.37 26.71 -3.51
C VAL A 33 -23.98 26.22 -2.20
N ALA A 34 -23.39 26.65 -1.08
CA ALA A 34 -23.96 26.49 0.26
C ALA A 34 -24.57 27.81 0.75
N LYS A 35 -25.66 27.75 1.51
CA LYS A 35 -26.08 28.87 2.37
C LYS A 35 -25.48 28.72 3.76
N VAL A 36 -25.17 29.84 4.41
CA VAL A 36 -24.76 29.88 5.82
C VAL A 36 -25.81 29.18 6.70
N GLY A 37 -25.37 28.28 7.56
CA GLY A 37 -26.21 27.43 8.41
C GLY A 37 -26.72 26.13 7.75
N GLY A 38 -26.39 25.88 6.48
CA GLY A 38 -26.79 24.68 5.74
C GLY A 38 -25.72 23.58 5.73
N ALA A 39 -26.12 22.40 5.25
CA ALA A 39 -25.22 21.31 4.85
C ALA A 39 -25.18 21.21 3.32
N VAL A 40 -24.02 20.86 2.76
CA VAL A 40 -23.87 20.63 1.31
C VAL A 40 -23.45 19.20 1.05
N ALA A 41 -24.26 18.49 0.28
CA ALA A 41 -23.87 17.22 -0.31
C ALA A 41 -23.17 17.47 -1.65
N LEU A 42 -21.92 17.03 -1.77
CA LEU A 42 -21.15 17.06 -3.00
C LEU A 42 -21.24 15.69 -3.67
N PRO A 43 -21.98 15.55 -4.79
CA PRO A 43 -21.94 14.34 -5.59
C PRO A 43 -20.59 14.27 -6.31
N MET A 44 -19.86 13.19 -6.05
CA MET A 44 -18.53 12.99 -6.58
C MET A 44 -18.42 11.55 -7.09
N SER A 45 -17.46 11.28 -7.96
CA SER A 45 -17.19 9.92 -8.41
C SER A 45 -15.71 9.59 -8.25
N ILE A 46 -15.44 8.38 -7.76
CA ILE A 46 -14.11 7.78 -7.76
C ILE A 46 -14.04 6.80 -8.91
N GLY A 47 -13.01 6.90 -9.74
CA GLY A 47 -12.79 5.98 -10.85
C GLY A 47 -11.37 5.44 -10.92
N ASN A 48 -11.17 4.45 -11.77
CA ASN A 48 -9.90 3.76 -11.96
C ASN A 48 -9.47 3.81 -13.43
N LEU A 49 -8.39 4.53 -13.74
CA LEU A 49 -7.84 4.68 -15.09
C LEU A 49 -6.72 3.68 -15.40
N SER A 50 -6.65 2.56 -14.67
CA SER A 50 -5.61 1.54 -14.85
C SER A 50 -5.55 1.05 -16.31
N GLY A 51 -4.37 1.18 -16.94
CA GLY A 51 -4.15 0.76 -18.32
C GLY A 51 -4.02 -0.76 -18.51
N VAL A 52 -3.95 -1.51 -17.41
CA VAL A 52 -3.70 -2.97 -17.41
C VAL A 52 -4.89 -3.79 -16.91
N GLN A 53 -6.10 -3.23 -16.99
CA GLN A 53 -7.34 -3.89 -16.59
C GLN A 53 -7.34 -4.40 -15.14
N ARG A 54 -6.57 -3.72 -14.26
CA ARG A 54 -6.46 -4.14 -12.86
C ARG A 54 -7.53 -3.43 -12.01
N PRO A 55 -8.36 -4.19 -11.25
CA PRO A 55 -9.31 -3.58 -10.34
C PRO A 55 -8.61 -2.95 -9.14
N LEU A 56 -9.23 -1.89 -8.62
CA LEU A 56 -8.92 -1.32 -7.32
C LEU A 56 -10.05 -1.68 -6.33
N PHE A 57 -9.68 -1.89 -5.07
CA PHE A 57 -10.61 -2.13 -4.00
C PHE A 57 -10.56 -0.95 -3.03
N VAL A 58 -11.62 -0.16 -2.97
CA VAL A 58 -11.75 0.91 -1.98
C VAL A 58 -12.05 0.25 -0.64
N THR A 59 -11.16 0.50 0.32
CA THR A 59 -11.17 -0.13 1.65
C THR A 59 -11.57 0.85 2.75
N GLY A 60 -11.64 2.14 2.43
CA GLY A 60 -12.18 3.16 3.30
C GLY A 60 -12.20 4.53 2.62
N LEU A 61 -13.14 5.36 3.03
CA LEU A 61 -13.27 6.75 2.63
C LEU A 61 -13.55 7.58 3.87
N TRP A 62 -12.81 8.67 4.04
CA TRP A 62 -13.02 9.62 5.12
C TRP A 62 -13.07 11.03 4.56
N SER A 63 -13.85 11.87 5.21
CA SER A 63 -13.90 13.30 4.97
C SER A 63 -13.63 14.08 6.25
N ARG A 64 -13.08 15.29 6.13
CA ARG A 64 -13.02 16.25 7.24
C ARG A 64 -13.11 17.67 6.73
N GLU A 65 -13.63 18.53 7.59
CA GLU A 65 -13.73 19.96 7.34
C GLU A 65 -12.65 20.68 8.16
N ALA A 66 -11.88 21.54 7.49
CA ALA A 66 -10.73 22.23 8.06
C ALA A 66 -9.80 21.29 8.86
N SER A 67 -9.49 21.62 10.11
CA SER A 67 -8.68 20.81 11.03
C SER A 67 -9.54 19.90 11.94
N GLY A 68 -10.79 19.64 11.57
CA GLY A 68 -11.72 18.78 12.31
C GLY A 68 -11.33 17.29 12.28
N PRO A 69 -12.06 16.46 13.03
CA PRO A 69 -11.84 15.02 13.03
C PRO A 69 -12.24 14.39 11.70
N TRP A 70 -11.57 13.30 11.34
CA TRP A 70 -11.97 12.46 10.20
C TRP A 70 -13.29 11.78 10.50
N ARG A 71 -14.24 11.90 9.57
CA ARG A 71 -15.51 11.17 9.55
C ARG A 71 -15.45 10.12 8.46
N GLU A 72 -15.75 8.88 8.81
CA GLU A 72 -15.86 7.80 7.84
C GLU A 72 -17.15 7.94 7.04
N GLU A 73 -17.03 7.81 5.72
CA GLU A 73 -18.13 7.84 4.78
C GLU A 73 -18.45 6.41 4.36
N ASN A 74 -19.74 6.04 4.45
CA ASN A 74 -20.16 4.69 4.09
C ASN A 74 -20.20 4.52 2.56
N LEU A 75 -19.46 3.56 2.05
CA LEU A 75 -19.51 3.13 0.66
C LEU A 75 -20.37 1.87 0.56
N GLY A 76 -21.43 1.91 -0.26
CA GLY A 76 -22.23 0.73 -0.59
C GLY A 76 -21.54 -0.25 -1.55
N TRP A 77 -20.24 -0.07 -1.81
CA TRP A 77 -19.46 -0.82 -2.77
C TRP A 77 -17.96 -0.76 -2.42
N GLU A 78 -17.20 -1.77 -2.86
CA GLU A 78 -15.75 -1.87 -2.59
C GLU A 78 -14.92 -2.00 -3.86
N ARG A 79 -15.46 -2.57 -4.94
CA ARG A 79 -14.68 -2.89 -6.15
C ARG A 79 -14.88 -1.84 -7.24
N LEU A 80 -13.78 -1.47 -7.88
CA LEU A 80 -13.72 -0.54 -8.99
C LEU A 80 -12.88 -1.15 -10.13
N ASP A 81 -13.54 -1.67 -11.15
CA ASP A 81 -12.85 -2.23 -12.31
C ASP A 81 -12.19 -1.14 -13.16
N ALA A 82 -11.24 -1.53 -14.02
CA ALA A 82 -10.52 -0.57 -14.85
C ALA A 82 -11.47 0.09 -15.87
N GLY A 83 -11.37 1.41 -15.99
CA GLY A 83 -12.27 2.23 -16.80
C GLY A 83 -13.62 2.53 -16.12
N GLU A 84 -13.92 1.93 -14.96
CA GLU A 84 -15.13 2.23 -14.21
C GLU A 84 -14.99 3.49 -13.36
N SER A 85 -16.14 4.09 -13.07
CA SER A 85 -16.32 5.18 -12.13
C SER A 85 -17.56 4.90 -11.30
N ARG A 86 -17.51 5.18 -10.00
CA ARG A 86 -18.63 4.95 -9.08
C ARG A 86 -18.90 6.17 -8.22
N PRO A 87 -20.18 6.49 -7.99
CA PRO A 87 -20.56 7.65 -7.21
C PRO A 87 -20.25 7.43 -5.73
N ILE A 88 -19.87 8.53 -5.10
CA ILE A 88 -19.74 8.72 -3.66
C ILE A 88 -20.50 10.00 -3.30
N SER A 89 -20.93 10.10 -2.05
CA SER A 89 -21.54 11.31 -1.52
C SER A 89 -20.75 11.76 -0.31
N VAL A 90 -20.29 13.01 -0.32
CA VAL A 90 -19.62 13.62 0.83
C VAL A 90 -20.45 14.80 1.28
N VAL A 91 -20.73 14.87 2.59
CA VAL A 91 -21.54 15.94 3.17
C VAL A 91 -20.66 16.91 3.97
N ALA A 92 -20.59 18.17 3.59
CA ALA A 92 -20.03 19.22 4.45
C ALA A 92 -21.11 19.70 5.43
N ASN A 93 -20.87 19.57 6.73
CA ASN A 93 -21.76 19.89 7.84
C ASN A 93 -21.24 21.12 8.62
N GLN A 94 -22.13 22.08 8.92
CA GLN A 94 -21.84 23.28 9.71
C GLN A 94 -20.99 24.35 8.99
N ILE A 95 -21.55 24.90 7.91
CA ILE A 95 -21.03 26.13 7.33
C ILE A 95 -21.56 27.32 8.14
N GLU A 96 -20.86 27.68 9.23
CA GLU A 96 -21.31 28.73 10.16
C GLU A 96 -21.05 30.16 9.68
N ARG A 97 -20.14 30.35 8.73
CA ARG A 97 -19.70 31.67 8.25
C ARG A 97 -19.54 31.68 6.73
N ALA A 98 -19.75 32.84 6.13
CA ALA A 98 -19.35 33.07 4.74
C ALA A 98 -17.82 33.03 4.59
N GLY A 99 -17.33 32.66 3.41
CA GLY A 99 -15.91 32.56 3.09
C GLY A 99 -15.49 31.22 2.49
N ALA A 100 -14.18 30.97 2.47
CA ALA A 100 -13.58 29.74 1.97
C ALA A 100 -13.60 28.64 3.05
N HIS A 101 -14.15 27.48 2.70
CA HIS A 101 -14.20 26.29 3.54
C HIS A 101 -13.43 25.16 2.90
N GLY A 102 -12.44 24.63 3.61
CA GLY A 102 -11.65 23.49 3.15
C GLY A 102 -12.31 22.17 3.51
N LEU A 103 -12.56 21.33 2.52
CA LEU A 103 -12.95 19.93 2.68
C LEU A 103 -11.78 19.05 2.23
N GLN A 104 -11.37 18.12 3.08
CA GLN A 104 -10.34 17.15 2.75
C GLN A 104 -10.94 15.76 2.70
N LEU A 105 -10.52 14.99 1.71
CA LEU A 105 -10.88 13.60 1.52
C LEU A 105 -9.65 12.73 1.68
N LEU A 106 -9.83 11.57 2.28
CA LEU A 106 -8.85 10.51 2.38
C LEU A 106 -9.48 9.23 1.87
N VAL A 107 -8.86 8.59 0.89
CA VAL A 107 -9.34 7.34 0.30
C VAL A 107 -8.28 6.27 0.46
N ALA A 108 -8.62 5.17 1.14
CA ALA A 108 -7.77 3.99 1.21
C ALA A 108 -8.15 2.99 0.11
N MET A 109 -7.16 2.53 -0.65
CA MET A 109 -7.37 1.60 -1.75
C MET A 109 -6.36 0.46 -1.71
N ALA A 110 -6.80 -0.72 -2.13
CA ALA A 110 -5.96 -1.89 -2.30
C ALA A 110 -5.90 -2.31 -3.77
N SER A 111 -4.70 -2.66 -4.24
CA SER A 111 -4.49 -3.37 -5.51
C SER A 111 -4.12 -4.81 -5.20
N ARG A 112 -4.90 -5.75 -5.76
CA ARG A 112 -4.70 -7.18 -5.54
C ARG A 112 -4.17 -7.84 -6.80
N TRP A 113 -3.20 -8.73 -6.64
CA TRP A 113 -2.70 -9.58 -7.72
C TRP A 113 -2.26 -10.93 -7.17
N ARG A 114 -2.88 -12.00 -7.69
CA ARG A 114 -2.73 -13.36 -7.14
C ARG A 114 -3.03 -13.36 -5.63
N TRP A 115 -2.05 -13.70 -4.79
CA TRP A 115 -2.17 -13.73 -3.33
C TRP A 115 -1.62 -12.46 -2.65
N ARG A 116 -1.15 -11.47 -3.41
CA ARG A 116 -0.58 -10.23 -2.88
C ARG A 116 -1.59 -9.10 -2.85
N GLN A 117 -1.42 -8.20 -1.88
CA GLN A 117 -2.20 -6.99 -1.73
C GLN A 117 -1.33 -5.79 -1.37
N GLU A 118 -1.30 -4.80 -2.26
CA GLU A 118 -0.67 -3.50 -1.99
C GLU A 118 -1.74 -2.49 -1.59
N ASN A 119 -1.59 -1.89 -0.41
CA ASN A 119 -2.50 -0.86 0.09
C ASN A 119 -1.89 0.53 -0.11
N PHE A 120 -2.74 1.50 -0.39
CA PHE A 120 -2.40 2.90 -0.61
C PHE A 120 -3.45 3.80 0.03
N ALA A 121 -3.07 5.03 0.33
CA ALA A 121 -4.00 6.07 0.73
C ALA A 121 -3.75 7.31 -0.13
N PHE A 122 -4.83 7.97 -0.54
CA PHE A 122 -4.81 9.15 -1.36
C PHE A 122 -5.62 10.26 -0.70
N THR A 123 -5.10 11.48 -0.75
CA THR A 123 -5.80 12.67 -0.29
C THR A 123 -6.21 13.56 -1.44
N ALA A 124 -7.36 14.19 -1.30
CA ALA A 124 -7.83 15.26 -2.17
C ALA A 124 -8.30 16.44 -1.30
N ASN A 125 -7.97 17.65 -1.74
CA ASN A 125 -8.41 18.88 -1.08
C ASN A 125 -9.38 19.62 -2.00
N LEU A 126 -10.49 20.06 -1.43
CA LEU A 126 -11.50 20.87 -2.09
C LEU A 126 -11.69 22.16 -1.29
N THR A 127 -11.89 23.28 -1.97
CA THR A 127 -12.31 24.53 -1.32
C THR A 127 -13.69 24.91 -1.80
N LEU A 128 -14.64 25.00 -0.86
CA LEU A 128 -15.99 25.46 -1.09
C LEU A 128 -16.07 26.95 -0.73
N MET A 129 -16.59 27.80 -1.62
CA MET A 129 -16.86 29.19 -1.28
C MET A 129 -18.32 29.36 -0.91
N VAL A 130 -18.54 30.00 0.23
CA VAL A 130 -19.86 30.21 0.83
C VAL A 130 -20.11 31.70 0.88
N GLU A 131 -21.23 32.14 0.31
CA GLU A 131 -21.61 33.55 0.30
C GLU A 131 -22.23 33.99 1.61
N ASP A 132 -22.02 35.26 1.95
CA ASP A 132 -22.87 35.96 2.91
C ASP A 132 -24.13 36.42 2.17
N GLY A 133 -25.29 36.31 2.80
CA GLY A 133 -26.59 36.62 2.17
C GLY A 133 -26.78 38.09 1.75
N SER A 134 -25.73 38.92 1.85
CA SER A 134 -25.73 40.36 1.60
C SER A 134 -24.88 40.82 0.40
N SER A 135 -24.29 39.92 -0.41
CA SER A 135 -23.49 40.32 -1.58
C SER A 135 -23.99 39.72 -2.90
N ASP A 136 -24.28 40.57 -3.89
CA ASP A 136 -24.67 40.22 -5.28
C ASP A 136 -23.53 39.58 -6.13
N LYS A 137 -22.55 38.91 -5.51
CA LYS A 137 -21.43 38.28 -6.21
C LYS A 137 -21.50 36.78 -6.04
N GLY A 138 -21.82 36.10 -7.14
CA GLY A 138 -21.88 34.64 -7.27
C GLY A 138 -20.64 33.90 -6.72
N PRO A 139 -20.80 32.64 -6.27
CA PRO A 139 -19.75 31.93 -5.55
C PRO A 139 -18.66 31.44 -6.50
N VAL A 140 -17.44 31.26 -5.98
CA VAL A 140 -16.25 30.87 -6.78
C VAL A 140 -15.63 29.62 -6.19
N VAL A 141 -15.79 28.43 -6.78
CA VAL A 141 -15.08 27.24 -6.27
C VAL A 141 -13.61 27.28 -6.71
N ASN A 142 -12.68 27.45 -5.77
CA ASN A 142 -11.24 27.39 -6.03
C ASN A 142 -10.72 25.97 -5.79
N ILE A 143 -10.43 25.23 -6.86
CA ILE A 143 -9.84 23.89 -6.77
C ILE A 143 -8.33 24.04 -6.98
N GLY A 144 -7.55 23.99 -5.89
CA GLY A 144 -6.09 24.07 -5.92
C GLY A 144 -5.44 22.81 -5.37
N GLY A 145 -4.53 22.20 -6.15
CA GLY A 145 -3.68 21.10 -5.70
C GLY A 145 -2.31 21.60 -5.23
N GLU A 146 -1.84 21.14 -4.07
CA GLU A 146 -0.45 21.32 -3.64
C GLU A 146 0.45 20.27 -4.29
N SER A 147 0.86 20.55 -5.53
CA SER A 147 2.00 19.90 -6.17
C SER A 147 2.79 20.97 -6.91
N ALA A 148 3.91 21.39 -6.31
CA ALA A 148 4.96 22.24 -6.90
C ALA A 148 4.50 23.54 -7.60
N GLY A 149 4.47 24.64 -6.84
CA GLY A 149 4.78 25.98 -7.36
C GLY A 149 3.77 26.70 -8.26
N HIS A 150 2.80 26.02 -8.85
CA HIS A 150 1.80 26.65 -9.72
C HIS A 150 0.41 26.09 -9.43
N GLY A 151 -0.34 26.79 -8.57
CA GLY A 151 -1.76 26.53 -8.37
C GLY A 151 -2.51 26.87 -9.65
N ASN A 152 -3.00 25.85 -10.35
CA ASN A 152 -3.97 26.05 -11.43
C ASN A 152 -5.29 26.51 -10.81
N LEU A 153 -5.62 27.79 -10.98
CA LEU A 153 -6.90 28.37 -10.62
C LEU A 153 -7.95 27.95 -11.66
N VAL A 154 -8.91 27.12 -11.27
CA VAL A 154 -10.12 26.91 -12.08
C VAL A 154 -11.12 27.99 -11.69
N TYR A 155 -11.33 28.95 -12.60
CA TYR A 155 -12.30 30.03 -12.43
C TYR A 155 -13.66 29.57 -12.98
N ILE A 156 -14.63 29.33 -12.10
CA ILE A 156 -16.04 29.16 -12.50
C ILE A 156 -16.73 30.51 -12.33
N SER A 157 -16.74 31.34 -13.37
CA SER A 157 -17.58 32.55 -13.38
C SER A 157 -18.88 32.31 -14.14
N GLY A 158 -19.99 32.25 -13.40
CA GLY A 158 -21.30 32.56 -13.97
C GLY A 158 -21.52 34.06 -13.99
N LYS A 159 -21.27 34.72 -15.13
CA LYS A 159 -21.90 36.02 -15.42
C LYS A 159 -23.27 35.74 -16.04
N SER A 160 -24.33 35.97 -15.28
CA SER A 160 -25.65 36.24 -15.86
C SER A 160 -26.50 37.04 -14.88
N ASP A 161 -26.75 38.30 -15.23
CA ASP A 161 -27.78 39.15 -14.63
C ASP A 161 -29.16 38.52 -14.85
N THR A 162 -29.64 37.75 -13.87
CA THR A 162 -31.07 37.51 -13.54
C THR A 162 -31.16 36.43 -12.46
N LYS A 163 -31.89 36.72 -11.37
CA LYS A 163 -32.42 35.86 -10.27
C LYS A 163 -31.71 34.51 -9.97
N PRO A 164 -31.35 34.22 -8.70
CA PRO A 164 -30.42 33.16 -8.34
C PRO A 164 -31.04 31.79 -8.63
N THR A 165 -30.66 31.22 -9.76
CA THR A 165 -30.89 29.83 -10.09
C THR A 165 -29.57 29.14 -9.84
N HIS A 166 -29.58 28.20 -8.90
CA HIS A 166 -28.47 27.36 -8.46
C HIS A 166 -27.35 27.21 -9.51
N GLN A 167 -26.13 27.69 -9.20
CA GLN A 167 -24.97 27.45 -10.05
C GLN A 167 -24.56 25.97 -9.94
N GLN A 168 -24.86 25.23 -10.99
CA GLN A 168 -24.45 23.85 -11.21
C GLN A 168 -23.17 23.82 -12.04
N SER A 169 -22.27 22.85 -11.80
CA SER A 169 -21.17 22.61 -12.72
C SER A 169 -21.71 22.04 -14.04
N ASP A 170 -21.42 22.70 -15.18
CA ASP A 170 -21.82 22.19 -16.50
C ASP A 170 -21.00 20.97 -16.93
N GLN A 171 -19.83 20.75 -16.32
CA GLN A 171 -18.92 19.65 -16.62
C GLN A 171 -18.39 19.01 -15.34
N ALA A 172 -18.07 17.72 -15.43
CA ALA A 172 -17.38 17.03 -14.35
C ALA A 172 -16.00 17.64 -14.15
N VAL A 173 -15.62 17.90 -12.89
CA VAL A 173 -14.37 18.57 -12.56
C VAL A 173 -13.40 17.59 -11.93
N PRO A 174 -12.26 17.27 -12.57
CA PRO A 174 -11.30 16.34 -12.01
C PRO A 174 -10.59 16.97 -10.80
N ILE A 175 -10.44 16.17 -9.75
CA ILE A 175 -9.70 16.52 -8.54
C ILE A 175 -8.47 15.61 -8.45
N PRO A 176 -7.26 16.18 -8.33
CA PRO A 176 -6.06 15.36 -8.21
C PRO A 176 -6.08 14.58 -6.89
N LEU A 177 -5.95 13.26 -6.99
CA LEU A 177 -5.63 12.40 -5.88
C LEU A 177 -4.11 12.35 -5.70
N VAL A 178 -3.64 12.77 -4.54
CA VAL A 178 -2.21 12.74 -4.19
C VAL A 178 -1.98 11.65 -3.17
N ARG A 179 -0.98 10.79 -3.39
CA ARG A 179 -0.64 9.72 -2.44
C ARG A 179 -0.22 10.30 -1.09
N ALA A 180 -0.78 9.76 -0.01
CA ALA A 180 -0.64 10.23 1.36
C ALA A 180 0.12 9.22 2.23
N GLU A 181 1.43 9.10 2.05
CA GLU A 181 2.29 8.11 2.73
C GLU A 181 2.22 8.16 4.26
N ARG A 182 2.07 9.35 4.84
CA ARG A 182 1.94 9.51 6.29
C ARG A 182 0.62 8.90 6.80
N GLU A 183 -0.45 9.08 6.05
CA GLU A 183 -1.76 8.50 6.37
C GLU A 183 -1.76 6.99 6.15
N GLU A 184 -1.07 6.49 5.11
CA GLU A 184 -0.87 5.05 4.90
C GLU A 184 -0.30 4.36 6.14
N ARG A 185 0.71 4.97 6.78
CA ARG A 185 1.32 4.44 8.00
C ARG A 185 0.45 4.63 9.23
N ARG A 186 -0.16 5.81 9.39
CA ARG A 186 -1.07 6.11 10.51
C ARG A 186 -2.25 5.14 10.55
N LEU A 187 -2.78 4.76 9.39
CA LEU A 187 -3.86 3.79 9.25
C LEU A 187 -3.40 2.33 9.30
N GLY A 188 -2.08 2.06 9.41
CA GLY A 188 -1.55 0.71 9.39
C GLY A 188 -1.76 -0.01 8.05
N LEU A 189 -1.94 0.73 6.95
CA LEU A 189 -2.07 0.17 5.61
C LEU A 189 -0.72 -0.26 5.06
N ARG A 190 0.34 0.49 5.40
CA ARG A 190 1.73 0.24 5.01
C ARG A 190 2.68 0.43 6.19
N GLY A 191 3.87 -0.15 6.09
CA GLY A 191 4.90 -0.07 7.14
C GLY A 191 4.65 -1.04 8.29
N LEU A 192 5.70 -1.28 9.08
CA LEU A 192 5.66 -2.11 10.28
C LEU A 192 4.87 -1.40 11.39
N ASP A 193 5.08 -0.09 11.51
CA ASP A 193 4.34 0.82 12.38
C ASP A 193 4.28 2.23 11.75
N ALA A 194 3.90 3.24 12.52
CA ALA A 194 3.77 4.62 12.04
C ALA A 194 5.09 5.21 11.48
N ASP A 195 6.23 4.77 12.03
CA ASP A 195 7.55 5.36 11.79
C ASP A 195 8.53 4.37 11.14
N LYS A 196 8.26 3.07 11.19
CA LYS A 196 9.12 2.01 10.65
C LYS A 196 8.53 1.35 9.43
N TRP A 197 9.33 1.22 8.37
CA TRP A 197 8.90 0.55 7.15
C TRP A 197 10.06 -0.14 6.43
N VAL A 198 9.73 -1.15 5.63
CA VAL A 198 10.69 -1.89 4.80
C VAL A 198 10.54 -1.42 3.35
N PRO A 199 11.47 -0.61 2.81
CA PRO A 199 11.40 -0.19 1.42
C PRO A 199 11.71 -1.37 0.49
N ARG A 200 11.19 -1.36 -0.74
CA ARG A 200 11.42 -2.47 -1.69
C ARG A 200 12.89 -2.70 -2.05
N ASN A 201 13.69 -1.64 -2.02
CA ASN A 201 15.12 -1.71 -2.26
C ASN A 201 15.93 -2.00 -0.99
N ALA A 202 15.29 -2.47 0.09
CA ALA A 202 16.00 -2.97 1.26
C ALA A 202 16.96 -4.08 0.84
N GLU A 203 18.18 -4.02 1.35
CA GLU A 203 19.22 -5.00 1.12
C GLU A 203 19.00 -6.23 2.00
N PHE A 204 19.10 -7.42 1.43
CA PHE A 204 19.02 -8.68 2.15
C PHE A 204 20.44 -9.21 2.31
N SER A 205 20.89 -9.44 3.54
CA SER A 205 22.21 -10.00 3.84
C SER A 205 22.09 -11.40 4.46
N TRP A 206 22.92 -12.33 4.00
CA TRP A 206 22.79 -13.76 4.34
C TRP A 206 24.00 -14.24 5.14
N GLN A 207 23.77 -14.58 6.42
CA GLN A 207 24.84 -14.98 7.34
C GLN A 207 24.71 -16.44 7.76
N GLY A 208 25.84 -17.15 7.78
CA GLY A 208 25.91 -18.55 8.22
C GLY A 208 25.45 -19.58 7.18
N PHE A 209 25.33 -19.18 5.91
CA PHE A 209 25.00 -20.06 4.78
C PHE A 209 26.26 -20.62 4.11
N GLY A 210 26.12 -21.81 3.52
CA GLY A 210 27.14 -22.42 2.67
C GLY A 210 27.33 -21.63 1.37
N GLU A 211 28.42 -21.94 0.66
CA GLU A 211 28.69 -21.28 -0.63
C GLU A 211 27.65 -21.72 -1.67
N GLY A 212 26.99 -20.74 -2.28
CA GLY A 212 25.90 -20.95 -3.23
C GLY A 212 24.56 -21.37 -2.61
N ASP A 213 24.45 -21.47 -1.28
CA ASP A 213 23.19 -21.79 -0.60
C ASP A 213 22.30 -20.56 -0.38
N ALA A 214 22.81 -19.35 -0.59
CA ALA A 214 22.05 -18.11 -0.53
C ALA A 214 22.40 -17.23 -1.75
N PRO A 215 21.52 -16.29 -2.14
CA PRO A 215 21.85 -15.32 -3.18
C PRO A 215 22.91 -14.33 -2.66
N PHE A 216 23.41 -13.48 -3.55
CA PHE A 216 24.28 -12.38 -3.16
C PHE A 216 23.53 -11.37 -2.27
N ASP A 217 24.28 -10.67 -1.43
CA ASP A 217 23.73 -9.61 -0.58
C ASP A 217 23.23 -8.45 -1.45
N GLY A 218 21.96 -8.07 -1.28
CA GLY A 218 21.31 -7.15 -2.20
C GLY A 218 19.79 -7.12 -2.07
N PRO A 219 19.11 -6.20 -2.77
CA PRO A 219 17.65 -6.20 -2.85
C PRO A 219 17.12 -7.42 -3.59
N ILE A 220 15.82 -7.71 -3.44
CA ILE A 220 15.17 -8.77 -4.21
C ILE A 220 15.05 -8.33 -5.67
N LEU A 221 15.85 -8.94 -6.55
CA LEU A 221 15.90 -8.65 -7.99
C LEU A 221 15.21 -9.72 -8.85
N THR A 222 14.55 -10.69 -8.23
CA THR A 222 13.81 -11.70 -8.99
C THR A 222 12.63 -11.07 -9.74
N GLN A 223 12.27 -11.64 -10.89
CA GLN A 223 11.20 -11.11 -11.74
C GLN A 223 9.85 -11.04 -11.01
N ASP A 224 9.56 -12.04 -10.17
CA ASP A 224 8.40 -12.15 -9.29
C ASP A 224 8.53 -11.37 -7.96
N GLY A 225 9.69 -10.74 -7.71
CA GLY A 225 9.98 -9.93 -6.53
C GLY A 225 9.83 -10.72 -5.22
N MET A 226 10.19 -12.00 -5.24
CA MET A 226 10.12 -12.91 -4.09
C MET A 226 11.30 -13.88 -4.07
N LEU A 227 11.73 -14.24 -2.87
CA LEU A 227 12.76 -15.24 -2.64
C LEU A 227 12.14 -16.54 -2.16
N ALA A 228 12.39 -17.61 -2.90
CA ALA A 228 11.96 -18.96 -2.56
C ALA A 228 12.97 -19.62 -1.62
N VAL A 229 12.51 -20.02 -0.43
CA VAL A 229 13.34 -20.67 0.58
C VAL A 229 12.91 -22.12 0.74
N GLY A 230 13.86 -23.06 0.70
CA GLY A 230 13.57 -24.49 0.87
C GLY A 230 14.81 -25.36 0.61
N ARG A 231 14.64 -26.68 0.47
CA ARG A 231 15.80 -27.58 0.28
C ARG A 231 16.33 -27.66 -1.16
N SER A 232 15.62 -27.09 -2.14
CA SER A 232 16.04 -27.15 -3.54
C SER A 232 17.38 -26.45 -3.73
N ARG A 233 18.10 -26.85 -4.79
CA ARG A 233 19.28 -26.10 -5.22
C ARG A 233 18.87 -24.68 -5.60
N THR A 234 19.76 -23.72 -5.35
CA THR A 234 19.53 -22.33 -5.72
C THR A 234 19.61 -22.15 -7.24
N ARG A 235 19.05 -21.06 -7.76
CA ARG A 235 19.15 -20.68 -9.18
C ARG A 235 20.61 -20.53 -9.64
N LEU A 236 21.49 -20.04 -8.76
CA LEU A 236 22.94 -19.97 -8.99
C LEU A 236 23.58 -21.34 -9.19
N GLN A 237 22.98 -22.38 -8.59
CA GLN A 237 23.38 -23.78 -8.71
C GLN A 237 22.55 -24.56 -9.76
N GLY A 238 21.78 -23.86 -10.61
CA GLY A 238 20.93 -24.46 -11.64
C GLY A 238 19.62 -25.07 -11.15
N GLY A 239 19.16 -24.72 -9.94
CA GLY A 239 17.87 -25.15 -9.39
C GLY A 239 16.77 -24.08 -9.47
N GLU A 240 15.67 -24.32 -8.74
CA GLU A 240 14.47 -23.46 -8.75
C GLU A 240 14.33 -22.58 -7.48
N GLY A 241 15.16 -22.81 -6.45
CA GLY A 241 15.13 -22.05 -5.20
C GLY A 241 16.01 -20.80 -5.25
N ASP A 242 15.88 -19.93 -4.25
CA ASP A 242 16.77 -18.78 -4.05
C ASP A 242 17.67 -18.98 -2.85
N VAL A 243 17.09 -19.48 -1.76
CA VAL A 243 17.80 -19.77 -0.52
C VAL A 243 17.62 -21.25 -0.20
N ARG A 244 18.74 -21.97 -0.16
CA ARG A 244 18.80 -23.37 0.18
C ARG A 244 18.95 -23.56 1.69
N MET A 245 18.01 -24.29 2.26
CA MET A 245 18.01 -24.70 3.65
C MET A 245 18.11 -26.21 3.74
N LEU A 246 19.24 -26.67 4.28
CA LEU A 246 19.47 -28.05 4.69
C LEU A 246 19.63 -28.11 6.21
N VAL A 247 19.73 -29.31 6.78
CA VAL A 247 20.05 -29.53 8.20
C VAL A 247 21.42 -30.16 8.29
N PHE A 248 22.24 -29.66 9.21
CA PHE A 248 23.56 -30.22 9.49
C PHE A 248 23.63 -30.67 10.94
N GLY A 249 24.20 -31.84 11.18
CA GLY A 249 24.44 -32.36 12.51
C GLY A 249 25.54 -31.58 13.25
N ALA A 250 25.73 -31.89 14.52
CA ALA A 250 26.74 -31.23 15.37
C ALA A 250 28.18 -31.40 14.85
N SER A 251 28.46 -32.47 14.11
CA SER A 251 29.75 -32.73 13.43
C SER A 251 29.96 -31.91 12.16
N GLY A 252 28.95 -31.16 11.69
CA GLY A 252 28.97 -30.45 10.42
C GLY A 252 28.56 -31.30 9.22
N GLU A 253 28.28 -32.58 9.41
CA GLU A 253 27.77 -33.45 8.34
C GLU A 253 26.30 -33.18 8.02
N LEU A 254 25.92 -33.40 6.76
CA LEU A 254 24.55 -33.25 6.29
C LEU A 254 23.64 -34.29 6.94
N ASP A 255 22.58 -33.83 7.63
CA ASP A 255 21.49 -34.70 8.06
C ASP A 255 20.45 -34.77 6.93
N GLU A 256 20.56 -35.79 6.09
CA GLU A 256 19.65 -36.00 4.95
C GLU A 256 18.21 -36.22 5.40
N THR A 257 18.00 -36.94 6.51
CA THR A 257 16.66 -37.30 7.00
C THR A 257 15.90 -36.05 7.41
N SER A 258 16.51 -35.21 8.26
CA SER A 258 15.89 -33.95 8.68
C SER A 258 15.78 -32.95 7.53
N SER A 259 16.76 -32.94 6.62
CA SER A 259 16.71 -32.08 5.43
C SER A 259 15.55 -32.41 4.49
N LEU A 260 15.16 -33.68 4.38
CA LEU A 260 14.02 -34.11 3.55
C LEU A 260 12.66 -33.62 4.09
N LEU A 261 12.58 -33.31 5.39
CA LEU A 261 11.38 -32.72 6.00
C LEU A 261 11.16 -31.26 5.56
N ILE A 262 12.22 -30.58 5.09
CA ILE A 262 12.10 -29.27 4.47
C ILE A 262 11.63 -29.46 3.04
N SER A 263 10.54 -28.81 2.66
CA SER A 263 10.03 -28.88 1.29
C SER A 263 10.98 -28.23 0.30
N ARG A 264 10.93 -28.62 -0.98
CA ARG A 264 11.76 -28.02 -2.04
C ARG A 264 11.60 -26.51 -2.09
N ARG A 265 10.35 -26.03 -2.00
CA ARG A 265 9.96 -24.64 -1.78
C ARG A 265 9.09 -24.61 -0.53
N HIS A 266 9.65 -24.16 0.58
CA HIS A 266 9.07 -24.30 1.91
C HIS A 266 8.31 -23.04 2.36
N PHE A 267 8.88 -21.87 2.06
CA PHE A 267 8.21 -20.59 2.18
C PHE A 267 8.79 -19.58 1.18
N GLU A 268 8.10 -18.46 1.05
CA GLU A 268 8.48 -17.34 0.20
C GLU A 268 8.65 -16.08 1.04
N LEU A 269 9.67 -15.28 0.74
CA LEU A 269 9.91 -13.98 1.36
C LEU A 269 9.73 -12.87 0.33
N TYR A 270 9.06 -11.79 0.72
CA TYR A 270 8.89 -10.63 -0.16
C TYR A 270 8.49 -9.36 0.57
N ILE A 271 8.50 -8.23 -0.14
CA ILE A 271 8.04 -6.95 0.39
C ILE A 271 6.68 -6.59 -0.19
N GLU A 272 5.70 -6.41 0.69
CA GLU A 272 4.34 -6.00 0.38
C GLU A 272 3.90 -4.90 1.35
N SER A 273 3.29 -3.82 0.84
CA SER A 273 2.83 -2.71 1.67
C SER A 273 3.91 -2.20 2.65
N ASP A 274 5.16 -2.14 2.18
CA ASP A 274 6.36 -1.77 2.95
C ASP A 274 6.61 -2.60 4.22
N ARG A 275 6.27 -3.89 4.16
CA ARG A 275 6.54 -4.91 5.18
C ARG A 275 7.30 -6.07 4.57
N LEU A 276 8.20 -6.67 5.35
CA LEU A 276 8.71 -7.98 5.00
C LEU A 276 7.63 -9.02 5.32
N ILE A 277 7.23 -9.77 4.31
CA ILE A 277 6.21 -10.80 4.39
C ILE A 277 6.84 -12.16 4.15
N LEU A 278 6.43 -13.12 4.98
CA LEU A 278 6.60 -14.54 4.77
C LEU A 278 5.28 -15.16 4.34
N ARG A 279 5.32 -15.99 3.29
CA ARG A 279 4.20 -16.87 2.91
C ARG A 279 4.63 -18.32 2.99
N VAL A 280 3.89 -19.11 3.75
CA VAL A 280 4.14 -20.56 3.88
C VAL A 280 3.64 -21.27 2.63
N THR A 281 4.51 -22.06 1.99
CA THR A 281 4.16 -22.87 0.81
C THR A 281 4.19 -24.37 1.09
N ALA A 282 4.84 -24.80 2.18
CA ALA A 282 4.89 -26.20 2.57
C ALA A 282 3.63 -26.64 3.31
N GLY A 283 3.08 -27.79 2.92
CA GLY A 283 2.03 -28.48 3.66
C GLY A 283 2.43 -28.90 5.09
N SER A 284 3.73 -29.09 5.34
CA SER A 284 4.27 -29.36 6.69
C SER A 284 4.22 -28.16 7.63
N GLY A 285 3.99 -26.96 7.10
CA GLY A 285 4.05 -25.71 7.86
C GLY A 285 5.46 -25.33 8.32
N LEU A 286 5.52 -24.27 9.12
CA LEU A 286 6.71 -23.78 9.84
C LEU A 286 6.30 -23.05 11.12
N ARG A 287 7.27 -22.61 11.93
CA ARG A 287 7.02 -21.71 13.07
C ARG A 287 7.64 -20.33 12.87
N VAL A 288 6.97 -19.29 13.37
CA VAL A 288 7.55 -17.96 13.58
C VAL A 288 7.40 -17.60 15.05
N ASN A 289 8.50 -17.34 15.75
CA ASN A 289 8.53 -17.07 17.20
C ASN A 289 7.77 -18.12 18.02
N GLY A 290 7.89 -19.39 17.63
CA GLY A 290 7.20 -20.51 18.29
C GLY A 290 5.76 -20.78 17.83
N ASN A 291 5.09 -19.83 17.16
CA ASN A 291 3.74 -20.01 16.64
C ASN A 291 3.76 -20.79 15.33
N ALA A 292 2.92 -21.82 15.19
CA ALA A 292 2.88 -22.66 13.99
C ALA A 292 1.93 -22.09 12.92
N TYR A 293 2.40 -22.09 11.67
CA TYR A 293 1.66 -21.62 10.50
C TYR A 293 1.68 -22.70 9.41
N GLY A 294 0.50 -23.01 8.87
CA GLY A 294 0.33 -23.96 7.77
C GLY A 294 0.39 -23.29 6.39
N GLU A 295 0.27 -24.11 5.34
CA GLU A 295 0.28 -23.67 3.95
C GLU A 295 -0.69 -22.51 3.66
N GLY A 296 -0.25 -21.57 2.83
CA GLY A 296 -1.03 -20.40 2.42
C GLY A 296 -1.09 -19.28 3.46
N LYS A 297 -0.62 -19.51 4.70
CA LYS A 297 -0.56 -18.46 5.71
C LYS A 297 0.48 -17.41 5.35
N VAL A 298 0.11 -16.16 5.60
CA VAL A 298 0.91 -14.96 5.38
C VAL A 298 1.22 -14.34 6.73
N VAL A 299 2.49 -14.05 6.99
CA VAL A 299 2.99 -13.50 8.25
C VAL A 299 3.83 -12.28 7.94
N SER A 300 3.53 -11.15 8.59
CA SER A 300 4.42 -9.98 8.57
C SER A 300 5.55 -10.23 9.55
N LEU A 301 6.79 -10.11 9.08
CA LEU A 301 7.99 -10.30 9.88
C LEU A 301 8.49 -8.96 10.42
N ALA A 302 9.08 -9.01 11.61
CA ALA A 302 9.66 -7.88 12.31
C ALA A 302 11.12 -8.16 12.72
N ASP A 303 11.77 -7.14 13.24
CA ASP A 303 13.11 -7.24 13.81
C ASP A 303 13.14 -8.26 14.97
N GLY A 304 14.14 -9.13 14.98
CA GLY A 304 14.31 -10.16 15.99
C GLY A 304 13.52 -11.46 15.76
N ASP A 305 12.63 -11.49 14.76
CA ASP A 305 11.83 -12.70 14.48
C ASP A 305 12.70 -13.91 14.15
N VAL A 306 12.23 -15.09 14.58
CA VAL A 306 12.86 -16.38 14.30
C VAL A 306 11.91 -17.27 13.53
N ILE A 307 12.34 -17.70 12.33
CA ILE A 307 11.64 -18.64 11.46
C ILE A 307 12.25 -20.03 11.65
N SER A 308 11.45 -21.01 12.06
CA SER A 308 11.86 -22.42 12.17
C SER A 308 11.08 -23.28 11.17
N PRO A 309 11.71 -23.74 10.07
CA PRO A 309 11.07 -24.60 9.07
C PRO A 309 10.51 -25.91 9.63
N LEU A 310 11.13 -26.48 10.67
CA LEU A 310 10.71 -27.77 11.22
C LEU A 310 9.81 -27.58 12.45
N VAL A 311 8.51 -27.79 12.28
CA VAL A 311 7.51 -27.59 13.36
C VAL A 311 7.75 -28.48 14.58
N SER A 312 8.17 -29.74 14.35
CA SER A 312 8.42 -30.74 15.39
C SER A 312 9.81 -30.66 16.03
N ALA A 313 10.76 -29.97 15.38
CA ALA A 313 12.14 -29.84 15.83
C ALA A 313 12.68 -28.42 15.49
N PRO A 314 12.13 -27.37 16.13
CA PRO A 314 12.35 -25.98 15.73
C PRO A 314 13.78 -25.47 15.92
N ASP A 315 14.56 -26.11 16.79
CA ASP A 315 15.95 -25.74 17.10
C ASP A 315 16.98 -26.38 16.15
N THR A 316 16.54 -27.34 15.33
CA THR A 316 17.41 -28.06 14.40
C THR A 316 17.91 -27.16 13.27
N VAL A 317 17.04 -26.25 12.79
CA VAL A 317 17.39 -25.22 11.84
C VAL A 317 16.40 -24.05 11.96
N ALA A 318 16.93 -22.84 11.98
CA ALA A 318 16.15 -21.61 12.04
C ALA A 318 16.84 -20.46 11.31
N LEU A 319 16.09 -19.41 11.02
CA LEU A 319 16.58 -18.12 10.55
C LEU A 319 16.18 -17.04 11.56
N ARG A 320 17.14 -16.31 12.10
CA ARG A 320 16.89 -15.11 12.89
C ARG A 320 17.01 -13.88 12.01
N LEU A 321 16.08 -12.95 12.16
CA LEU A 321 16.04 -11.72 11.42
C LEU A 321 16.59 -10.57 12.26
N SER A 322 17.29 -9.64 11.61
CA SER A 322 17.72 -8.38 12.24
C SER A 322 17.62 -7.23 11.24
N PHE A 323 16.96 -6.15 11.61
CA PHE A 323 16.68 -5.02 10.74
C PHE A 323 17.63 -3.87 11.12
N ARG A 324 18.39 -3.35 10.14
CA ARG A 324 19.14 -2.10 10.32
C ARG A 324 18.29 -0.95 9.83
N VAL A 325 17.83 -0.15 10.78
CA VAL A 325 16.90 0.95 10.54
C VAL A 325 17.63 2.28 10.52
N GLU A 326 17.47 3.04 9.43
CA GLU A 326 17.99 4.39 9.25
C GLU A 326 16.83 5.34 8.93
N HIS A 327 16.65 6.37 9.74
CA HIS A 327 15.54 7.34 9.60
C HIS A 327 14.16 6.68 9.46
N GLY A 328 13.93 5.58 10.19
CA GLY A 328 12.68 4.79 10.14
C GLY A 328 12.62 3.75 9.01
N SER A 329 13.52 3.81 8.04
CA SER A 329 13.57 2.85 6.94
C SER A 329 14.49 1.67 7.29
N ALA A 330 13.98 0.44 7.25
CA ALA A 330 14.81 -0.77 7.36
C ALA A 330 15.61 -0.98 6.06
N ARG A 331 16.78 -0.35 5.97
CA ARG A 331 17.63 -0.35 4.77
C ARG A 331 18.29 -1.69 4.51
N GLN A 332 18.59 -2.45 5.57
CA GLN A 332 19.17 -3.77 5.47
C GLN A 332 18.42 -4.75 6.39
N ILE A 333 18.13 -5.94 5.88
CA ILE A 333 17.55 -7.07 6.60
C ILE A 333 18.56 -8.20 6.59
N ILE A 334 19.02 -8.59 7.77
CA ILE A 334 20.00 -9.65 7.95
C ILE A 334 19.26 -10.94 8.30
N PHE A 335 19.48 -11.99 7.51
CA PHE A 335 19.04 -13.35 7.78
C PHE A 335 20.22 -14.15 8.31
N GLN A 336 20.21 -14.41 9.62
CA GLN A 336 21.19 -15.24 10.28
C GLN A 336 20.68 -16.67 10.40
N ARG A 337 21.39 -17.61 9.78
CA ARG A 337 21.12 -19.03 9.91
C ARG A 337 21.58 -19.58 11.27
N LEU A 338 20.72 -20.37 11.91
CA LEU A 338 20.94 -21.03 13.19
C LEU A 338 20.67 -22.55 13.08
N PRO A 339 21.52 -23.43 13.63
CA PRO A 339 22.89 -23.14 14.02
C PRO A 339 23.71 -22.70 12.79
N GLN A 340 24.75 -21.90 13.02
CA GLN A 340 25.66 -21.51 11.94
C GLN A 340 26.40 -22.74 11.43
N ILE A 341 26.48 -22.88 10.10
CA ILE A 341 27.31 -23.91 9.49
C ILE A 341 28.76 -23.51 9.75
N ARG A 342 29.46 -24.24 10.62
CA ARG A 342 30.91 -24.09 10.78
C ARG A 342 31.55 -24.70 9.52
N LYS A 343 32.17 -23.86 8.70
CA LYS A 343 33.07 -24.31 7.65
C LYS A 343 34.45 -24.55 8.23
#